data_AF-A0A2E8H9P5-F1
#
_entry.id   AF-A0A2E8H9P5-F1
#
_cell.length_a   1.000
_cell.length_b   1.000
_cell.length_c   1.000
_cell.angle_alpha   90.00
_cell.angle_beta   90.00
_cell.angle_gamma   90.00
#
_symmetry.space_group_name_H-M   'P 1'
#
loop_
_entity.id
_entity.type
_entity.pdbx_description
1 polymer ?
#
loop_
_entity_poly.entity_id
_entity_poly.type
_entity_poly.pdbx_seq_one_letter_code
_entity_poly.pdbx_strand_id
1 'polypeptide(L)'
;MNAPGKILLSRELRTEMWLALAARLGEGEALYSNAHFRTALLEIYQQITGQDPPASMEEEVRSMVETVNREHPETYLARAVQNGIAKAFEEGVRKNNWDLAKIQASGASALRRFSQLETVRDVLEDANLTPSQLSMVSCVQQVIEQVAPRQDTPPQPPPSRPPAFRPDLAAQEPVAAPAAPAKAAAEAIDPETEAAIASGDVDAEVARERAKAGEQRRAALEEQEQQKVPGRLDGLVEQGVVTEEEAGQLRELRKIDERVKSGEITEAEATEIRNSLVNAKVRDKLERKVREAVADSVKYLQVFESMKKISPKYHDAIAFLIEHKNLVTAADDAGIDQGSAIKALMEDMELLDDVTDIMERKDHELRMISVRLHPYSSIMNRGVERIGNMTIEEVFVEDLAKVDVDEMSDRLSSGDAQQRVRPAADMRCLISLIDHVTKRTRFRKELRLLRIARQVEEFYKNTSDMNEARHQAENFLNRRLRRMFPDMNADETAELKQRSTEMMDQIEQRIHDERKAEVEAKRAKTAAPAAQGAGGGDGDEELSADELQKGVQIGRVEMRVAGNTRRIPTKIMPDPDDPEVMVIVMRDPETQELLPAKRRGAKRTVERNRDGYWAEVR
;
A
#
# COMPACT_ATOMS: atom_id res chain seq x y z
N MET A 1 -20.89 -43.69 -48.61
CA MET A 1 -20.10 -43.06 -47.54
C MET A 1 -21.06 -42.15 -46.77
N ASN A 2 -21.57 -42.62 -45.64
CA ASN A 2 -22.50 -41.86 -44.80
C ASN A 2 -21.68 -40.97 -43.87
N ALA A 3 -22.02 -39.69 -43.80
CA ALA A 3 -21.43 -38.75 -42.85
C ALA A 3 -21.65 -39.27 -41.41
N PRO A 4 -20.64 -39.18 -40.51
CA PRO A 4 -20.83 -39.55 -39.12
C PRO A 4 -21.91 -38.65 -38.50
N GLY A 5 -22.93 -39.28 -37.92
CA GLY A 5 -24.09 -38.60 -37.37
C GLY A 5 -23.68 -37.60 -36.29
N LYS A 6 -24.17 -36.36 -36.40
CA LYS A 6 -24.18 -35.42 -35.27
C LYS A 6 -24.91 -36.11 -34.11
N ILE A 7 -24.18 -36.47 -33.06
CA ILE A 7 -24.77 -36.85 -31.79
C ILE A 7 -25.40 -35.56 -31.25
N LEU A 8 -26.73 -35.45 -31.37
CA LEU A 8 -27.51 -34.36 -30.78
C LEU A 8 -27.96 -34.82 -29.39
N LEU A 9 -27.71 -34.00 -28.37
CA LEU A 9 -28.29 -34.18 -27.04
C LEU A 9 -29.80 -34.39 -27.17
N SER A 10 -30.33 -35.51 -26.67
CA SER A 10 -31.76 -35.78 -26.72
C SER A 10 -32.52 -34.70 -25.94
N ARG A 11 -33.74 -34.38 -26.37
CA ARG A 11 -34.57 -33.36 -25.69
C ARG A 11 -34.84 -33.72 -24.22
N GLU A 12 -35.02 -35.01 -23.95
CA GLU A 12 -35.22 -35.56 -22.61
C GLU A 12 -34.00 -35.30 -21.73
N LEU A 13 -32.80 -35.62 -22.22
CA LEU A 13 -31.57 -35.42 -21.47
C LEU A 13 -31.27 -33.94 -21.22
N ARG A 14 -31.52 -33.05 -22.20
CA ARG A 14 -31.40 -31.59 -21.97
C ARG A 14 -32.31 -31.13 -20.82
N THR A 15 -33.55 -31.62 -20.81
CA THR A 15 -34.52 -31.23 -19.79
C THR A 15 -34.08 -31.72 -18.42
N GLU A 16 -33.60 -32.97 -18.32
CA GLU A 16 -33.09 -33.54 -17.09
C GLU A 16 -31.86 -32.78 -16.56
N MET A 17 -30.92 -32.43 -17.46
CA MET A 17 -29.74 -31.64 -17.11
C MET A 17 -30.11 -30.26 -16.53
N TRP A 18 -31.05 -29.55 -17.15
CA TRP A 18 -31.51 -28.25 -16.65
C TRP A 18 -32.31 -28.34 -15.36
N LEU A 19 -33.05 -29.43 -15.13
CA LEU A 19 -33.74 -29.69 -13.86
C LEU A 19 -32.74 -29.96 -12.73
N ALA A 20 -31.71 -30.77 -12.98
CA ALA A 20 -30.63 -31.01 -12.02
C ALA A 20 -29.84 -29.73 -11.73
N LEU A 21 -29.60 -28.89 -12.73
CA LEU A 21 -28.98 -27.58 -12.52
C LEU A 21 -29.87 -26.66 -11.68
N ALA A 22 -31.19 -26.63 -11.94
CA ALA A 22 -32.14 -25.90 -11.11
C ALA A 22 -32.11 -26.37 -9.64
N ALA A 23 -31.92 -27.67 -9.40
CA ALA A 23 -31.77 -28.20 -8.05
C ALA A 23 -30.48 -27.70 -7.38
N ARG A 24 -29.32 -27.76 -8.06
CA ARG A 24 -28.05 -27.22 -7.52
C ARG A 24 -28.12 -25.71 -7.24
N LEU A 25 -28.75 -24.94 -8.13
CA LEU A 25 -29.04 -23.52 -7.89
C LEU A 25 -30.06 -23.32 -6.75
N GLY A 26 -30.94 -24.29 -6.53
CA GLY A 26 -31.84 -24.33 -5.38
C GLY A 26 -31.12 -24.49 -4.05
N GLU A 27 -30.03 -25.25 -4.05
CA GLU A 27 -29.16 -25.50 -2.89
C GLU A 27 -28.14 -24.37 -2.63
N GLY A 28 -28.13 -23.34 -3.46
CA GLY A 28 -27.26 -22.17 -3.28
C GLY A 28 -25.97 -22.21 -4.08
N GLU A 29 -25.87 -23.03 -5.14
CA GLU A 29 -24.73 -22.97 -6.06
C GLU A 29 -24.66 -21.62 -6.78
N ALA A 30 -23.45 -21.04 -6.86
CA ALA A 30 -23.23 -19.73 -7.47
C ALA A 30 -22.48 -19.89 -8.80
N LEU A 31 -23.08 -19.41 -9.89
CA LEU A 31 -22.52 -19.44 -11.25
C LEU A 31 -22.61 -18.03 -11.83
N TYR A 32 -21.52 -17.55 -12.41
CA TYR A 32 -21.34 -16.13 -12.80
C TYR A 32 -21.11 -15.93 -14.29
N SER A 33 -20.91 -17.01 -15.06
CA SER A 33 -20.55 -16.92 -16.47
C SER A 33 -21.08 -18.13 -17.24
N ASN A 34 -21.28 -17.96 -18.55
CA ASN A 34 -21.66 -19.06 -19.44
C ASN A 34 -20.67 -20.23 -19.38
N ALA A 35 -19.39 -19.97 -19.11
CA ALA A 35 -18.40 -21.01 -18.90
C ALA A 35 -18.70 -21.85 -17.64
N HIS A 36 -19.08 -21.22 -16.53
CA HIS A 36 -19.45 -21.95 -15.30
C HIS A 36 -20.72 -22.78 -15.50
N PHE A 37 -21.73 -22.22 -16.19
CA PHE A 37 -22.94 -22.95 -16.57
C PHE A 37 -22.63 -24.16 -17.45
N ARG A 38 -21.73 -24.00 -18.42
CA ARG A 38 -21.28 -25.09 -19.29
C ARG A 38 -20.60 -26.19 -18.48
N THR A 39 -19.65 -25.85 -17.62
CA THR A 39 -18.96 -26.82 -16.76
C THR A 39 -19.94 -27.58 -15.87
N ALA A 40 -20.84 -26.87 -15.19
CA ALA A 40 -21.84 -27.50 -14.32
C ALA A 40 -22.77 -28.46 -15.09
N LEU A 41 -23.19 -28.09 -16.30
CA LEU A 41 -24.00 -28.97 -17.14
C LEU A 41 -23.23 -30.18 -17.66
N LEU A 42 -21.93 -30.05 -17.97
CA LEU A 42 -21.10 -31.19 -18.37
C LEU A 42 -20.87 -32.17 -17.21
N GLU A 43 -20.69 -31.66 -15.99
CA GLU A 43 -20.65 -32.49 -14.77
C GLU A 43 -21.98 -33.23 -14.56
N ILE A 44 -23.11 -32.53 -14.70
CA ILE A 44 -24.45 -33.13 -14.58
C ILE A 44 -24.66 -34.21 -15.65
N TYR A 45 -24.22 -33.96 -16.89
CA TYR A 45 -24.27 -34.95 -17.95
C TYR A 45 -23.50 -36.22 -17.58
N GLN A 46 -22.28 -36.08 -17.06
CA GLN A 46 -21.45 -37.20 -16.61
C GLN A 46 -22.12 -37.95 -15.45
N GLN A 47 -22.77 -37.24 -14.53
CA GLN A 47 -23.51 -37.84 -13.42
C GLN A 47 -24.75 -38.64 -13.88
N ILE A 48 -25.50 -38.13 -14.85
CA ILE A 48 -26.72 -38.79 -15.35
C ILE A 48 -26.36 -40.00 -16.23
N THR A 49 -25.36 -39.86 -17.11
CA THR A 49 -25.05 -40.87 -18.13
C THR A 49 -23.94 -41.83 -17.72
N GLY A 50 -23.11 -41.48 -16.74
CA GLY A 50 -21.92 -42.23 -16.34
C GLY A 50 -20.79 -42.22 -17.38
N GLN A 51 -20.88 -41.35 -18.40
CA GLN A 51 -19.92 -41.26 -19.50
C GLN A 51 -19.29 -39.88 -19.57
N ASP A 52 -18.04 -39.82 -20.01
CA ASP A 52 -17.37 -38.55 -20.25
C ASP A 52 -17.98 -37.85 -21.47
N PRO A 53 -18.22 -36.52 -21.39
CA PRO A 53 -18.83 -35.78 -22.47
C PRO A 53 -17.91 -35.73 -23.70
N PRO A 54 -18.38 -36.13 -24.91
CA PRO A 54 -17.57 -36.01 -26.12
C PRO A 54 -17.41 -34.54 -26.52
N ALA A 55 -16.31 -34.18 -27.20
CA ALA A 55 -16.03 -32.79 -27.60
C ALA A 55 -17.16 -32.11 -28.41
N SER A 56 -17.94 -32.88 -29.18
CA SER A 56 -19.10 -32.36 -29.91
C SER A 56 -20.24 -31.91 -28.98
N MET A 57 -20.32 -32.45 -27.77
CA MET A 57 -21.30 -32.11 -26.75
C MET A 57 -20.97 -30.81 -26.05
N GLU A 58 -19.69 -30.53 -25.79
CA GLU A 58 -19.27 -29.26 -25.18
C GLU A 58 -19.75 -28.06 -25.99
N GLU A 59 -19.69 -28.18 -27.31
CA GLU A 59 -20.15 -27.19 -28.26
C GLU A 59 -21.69 -27.00 -28.24
N GLU A 60 -22.42 -28.11 -28.15
CA GLU A 60 -23.88 -28.09 -28.06
C GLU A 60 -24.35 -27.52 -26.71
N VAL A 61 -23.73 -27.91 -25.60
CA VAL A 61 -24.02 -27.37 -24.26
C VAL A 61 -23.68 -25.88 -24.21
N ARG A 62 -22.56 -25.47 -24.80
CA ARG A 62 -22.19 -24.05 -24.89
C ARG A 62 -23.27 -23.25 -25.61
N SER A 63 -23.69 -23.68 -26.79
CA SER A 63 -24.75 -23.00 -27.55
C SER A 63 -26.08 -22.98 -26.80
N MET A 64 -26.42 -24.07 -26.10
CA MET A 64 -27.63 -24.16 -25.28
C MET A 64 -27.60 -23.16 -24.11
N VAL A 65 -26.49 -23.08 -23.38
CA VAL A 65 -26.30 -22.12 -22.26
C VAL A 65 -26.39 -20.69 -22.75
N GLU A 66 -25.66 -20.36 -23.83
CA GLU A 66 -25.67 -19.01 -24.40
C GLU A 66 -27.09 -18.60 -24.83
N THR A 67 -27.85 -19.53 -25.41
CA THR A 67 -29.24 -19.27 -25.83
C THR A 67 -30.15 -19.06 -24.63
N VAL A 68 -30.12 -19.97 -23.64
CA VAL A 68 -30.98 -19.88 -22.46
C VAL A 68 -30.68 -18.64 -21.62
N ASN A 69 -29.40 -18.33 -21.37
CA ASN A 69 -29.02 -17.16 -20.57
C ASN A 69 -29.29 -15.85 -21.29
N ARG A 70 -29.27 -15.82 -22.63
CA ARG A 70 -29.61 -14.64 -23.42
C ARG A 70 -31.12 -14.41 -23.52
N GLU A 71 -31.90 -15.46 -23.72
CA GLU A 71 -33.35 -15.37 -23.94
C GLU A 71 -34.15 -15.32 -22.63
N HIS A 72 -33.64 -15.98 -21.58
CA HIS A 72 -34.31 -16.14 -20.28
C HIS A 72 -33.35 -15.97 -19.10
N PRO A 73 -32.65 -14.81 -18.97
CA PRO A 73 -31.71 -14.55 -17.88
C PRO A 73 -32.36 -14.66 -16.50
N GLU A 74 -33.67 -14.43 -16.39
CA GLU A 74 -34.45 -14.55 -15.15
C GLU A 74 -34.57 -15.97 -14.60
N THR A 75 -34.38 -17.01 -15.43
CA THR A 75 -34.68 -18.39 -15.03
C THR A 75 -33.55 -19.00 -14.21
N TYR A 76 -32.33 -19.00 -14.75
CA TYR A 76 -31.16 -19.64 -14.12
C TYR A 76 -30.08 -18.64 -13.75
N LEU A 77 -29.76 -17.71 -14.64
CA LEU A 77 -28.67 -16.75 -14.46
C LEU A 77 -28.93 -15.82 -13.27
N ALA A 78 -30.13 -15.24 -13.18
CA ALA A 78 -30.51 -14.36 -12.06
C ALA A 78 -30.38 -15.09 -10.71
N ARG A 79 -30.85 -16.34 -10.61
CA ARG A 79 -30.76 -17.14 -9.38
C ARG A 79 -29.32 -17.50 -9.03
N ALA A 80 -28.51 -17.85 -10.02
CA ALA A 80 -27.09 -18.16 -9.80
C ALA A 80 -26.29 -16.94 -9.33
N VAL A 81 -26.58 -15.76 -9.89
CA VAL A 81 -26.00 -14.50 -9.46
C VAL A 81 -26.50 -14.12 -8.06
N GLN A 82 -27.78 -14.31 -7.75
CA GLN A 82 -28.32 -14.12 -6.39
C GLN A 82 -27.61 -14.98 -5.36
N ASN A 83 -27.38 -16.27 -5.65
CA ASN A 83 -26.63 -17.16 -4.78
C ASN A 83 -25.20 -16.67 -4.54
N GLY A 84 -24.55 -16.13 -5.57
CA GLY A 84 -23.23 -15.54 -5.44
C GLY A 84 -23.22 -14.27 -4.58
N ILE A 85 -24.18 -13.37 -4.78
CA ILE A 85 -24.38 -12.18 -3.94
C ILE A 85 -24.65 -12.59 -2.49
N ALA A 86 -25.49 -13.61 -2.27
CA ALA A 86 -25.79 -14.12 -0.94
C ALA A 86 -24.53 -14.68 -0.25
N LYS A 87 -23.69 -15.45 -0.95
CA LYS A 87 -22.40 -15.95 -0.41
C LYS A 87 -21.44 -14.80 -0.07
N ALA A 88 -21.27 -13.84 -0.97
CA ALA A 88 -20.43 -12.67 -0.72
C ALA A 88 -20.95 -11.84 0.47
N PHE A 89 -22.27 -11.72 0.59
CA PHE A 89 -22.91 -11.04 1.72
C PHE A 89 -22.74 -11.82 3.03
N GLU A 90 -22.89 -13.16 3.02
CA GLU A 90 -22.62 -14.01 4.19
C GLU A 90 -21.18 -13.85 4.68
N GLU A 91 -20.21 -13.84 3.76
CA GLU A 91 -18.80 -13.58 4.10
C GLU A 91 -18.60 -12.17 4.67
N GLY A 92 -19.26 -11.16 4.12
CA GLY A 92 -19.23 -9.79 4.64
C GLY A 92 -19.84 -9.68 6.03
N VAL A 93 -20.97 -10.36 6.27
CA VAL A 93 -21.62 -10.48 7.58
C VAL A 93 -20.68 -11.14 8.59
N ARG A 94 -20.00 -12.21 8.20
CA ARG A 94 -19.02 -12.92 9.03
C ARG A 94 -17.80 -12.07 9.36
N LYS A 95 -17.21 -11.42 8.35
CA LYS A 95 -16.05 -10.52 8.53
C LYS A 95 -16.35 -9.34 9.47
N ASN A 96 -17.57 -8.81 9.41
CA ASN A 96 -17.98 -7.68 10.23
C ASN A 96 -18.65 -8.06 11.55
N ASN A 97 -18.72 -9.36 11.88
CA ASN A 97 -19.41 -9.88 13.07
C ASN A 97 -20.83 -9.34 13.24
N TRP A 98 -21.63 -9.32 12.17
CA TRP A 98 -23.03 -8.89 12.28
C TRP A 98 -23.87 -9.99 12.95
N ASP A 99 -24.63 -9.59 13.96
CA ASP A 99 -25.63 -10.45 14.60
C ASP A 99 -26.93 -10.49 13.77
N LEU A 100 -27.83 -11.42 14.13
CA LEU A 100 -29.10 -11.60 13.42
C LEU A 100 -29.93 -10.29 13.39
N ALA A 101 -29.92 -9.53 14.48
CA ALA A 101 -30.64 -8.26 14.59
C ALA A 101 -30.10 -7.22 13.59
N LYS A 102 -28.78 -7.11 13.44
CA LYS A 102 -28.13 -6.18 12.50
C LYS A 102 -28.30 -6.62 11.05
N ILE A 103 -28.29 -7.92 10.76
CA ILE A 103 -28.61 -8.45 9.42
C ILE A 103 -30.05 -8.09 9.04
N GLN A 104 -31.00 -8.30 9.95
CA GLN A 104 -32.42 -7.96 9.72
C GLN A 104 -32.63 -6.45 9.56
N ALA A 105 -31.97 -5.62 10.36
CA ALA A 105 -32.14 -4.16 10.32
C ALA A 105 -31.44 -3.49 9.13
N SER A 106 -30.25 -3.96 8.76
CA SER A 106 -29.36 -3.26 7.81
C SER A 106 -29.02 -4.05 6.54
N GLY A 107 -29.30 -5.34 6.49
CA GLY A 107 -28.87 -6.23 5.40
C GLY A 107 -29.46 -5.85 4.05
N ALA A 108 -30.76 -5.58 3.98
CA ALA A 108 -31.41 -5.19 2.73
C ALA A 108 -30.89 -3.85 2.18
N SER A 109 -30.59 -2.90 3.08
CA SER A 109 -30.02 -1.60 2.72
C SER A 109 -28.55 -1.71 2.29
N ALA A 110 -27.78 -2.60 2.92
CA ALA A 110 -26.41 -2.89 2.53
C ALA A 110 -26.34 -3.53 1.13
N LEU A 111 -27.20 -4.53 0.89
CA LEU A 111 -27.31 -5.17 -0.42
C LEU A 111 -27.79 -4.23 -1.52
N ARG A 112 -28.78 -3.36 -1.24
CA ARG A 112 -29.20 -2.34 -2.22
C ARG A 112 -28.06 -1.38 -2.58
N ARG A 113 -27.32 -0.89 -1.59
CA ARG A 113 -26.15 -0.02 -1.84
C ARG A 113 -25.09 -0.75 -2.66
N PHE A 114 -24.83 -2.02 -2.35
CA PHE A 114 -23.91 -2.86 -3.12
C PHE A 114 -24.34 -3.02 -4.58
N SER A 115 -25.61 -3.30 -4.86
CA SER A 115 -26.13 -3.40 -6.23
C SER A 115 -26.17 -2.08 -7.01
N GLN A 116 -26.02 -0.95 -6.33
CA GLN A 116 -25.99 0.38 -6.93
C GLN A 116 -24.58 0.88 -7.23
N LEU A 117 -23.54 0.14 -6.82
CA LEU A 117 -22.15 0.47 -7.19
C LEU A 117 -21.98 0.31 -8.70
N GLU A 118 -21.30 1.27 -9.33
CA GLU A 118 -21.10 1.33 -10.79
C GLU A 118 -20.47 0.04 -11.32
N THR A 119 -19.44 -0.48 -10.64
CA THR A 119 -18.79 -1.74 -10.99
C THR A 119 -19.69 -2.97 -10.92
N VAL A 120 -20.62 -3.02 -9.95
CA VAL A 120 -21.58 -4.13 -9.84
C VAL A 120 -22.65 -4.00 -10.91
N ARG A 121 -23.05 -2.78 -11.22
CA ARG A 121 -24.00 -2.49 -12.29
C ARG A 121 -23.43 -2.88 -13.65
N ASP A 122 -22.17 -2.57 -13.93
CA ASP A 122 -21.50 -2.97 -15.17
C ASP A 122 -21.46 -4.50 -15.31
N VAL A 123 -21.14 -5.23 -14.23
CA VAL A 123 -21.14 -6.70 -14.23
C VAL A 123 -22.54 -7.28 -14.44
N LEU A 124 -23.58 -6.65 -13.89
CA LEU A 124 -24.96 -7.07 -14.11
C LEU A 124 -25.42 -6.76 -15.54
N GLU A 125 -25.03 -5.60 -16.09
CA GLU A 125 -25.31 -5.22 -17.48
C GLU A 125 -24.60 -6.18 -18.45
N ASP A 126 -23.33 -6.54 -18.20
CA ASP A 126 -22.58 -7.55 -18.97
C ASP A 126 -23.24 -8.94 -18.93
N ALA A 127 -23.94 -9.25 -17.84
CA ALA A 127 -24.70 -10.48 -17.67
C ALA A 127 -26.16 -10.38 -18.20
N ASN A 128 -26.56 -9.28 -18.84
CA ASN A 128 -27.95 -8.99 -19.24
C ASN A 128 -28.97 -9.07 -18.09
N LEU A 129 -28.56 -8.72 -16.87
CA LEU A 129 -29.40 -8.67 -15.69
C LEU A 129 -29.68 -7.22 -15.29
N THR A 130 -30.94 -6.91 -15.05
CA THR A 130 -31.33 -5.68 -14.38
C THR A 130 -31.35 -5.91 -12.87
N PRO A 131 -30.99 -4.91 -12.04
CA PRO A 131 -31.08 -5.03 -10.58
C PRO A 131 -32.49 -5.39 -10.08
N SER A 132 -33.53 -5.07 -10.86
CA SER A 132 -34.93 -5.43 -10.56
C SER A 132 -35.24 -6.93 -10.66
N GLN A 133 -34.44 -7.69 -11.41
CA GLN A 133 -34.56 -9.15 -11.53
C GLN A 133 -33.88 -9.89 -10.37
N LEU A 134 -33.17 -9.17 -9.49
CA LEU A 134 -32.51 -9.73 -8.32
C LEU A 134 -33.36 -9.51 -7.07
N SER A 135 -33.79 -10.61 -6.43
CA SER A 135 -34.48 -10.53 -5.14
C SER A 135 -33.47 -10.36 -4.01
N MET A 136 -33.10 -9.11 -3.71
CA MET A 136 -32.20 -8.81 -2.59
C MET A 136 -32.78 -9.27 -1.24
N VAL A 137 -34.12 -9.30 -1.12
CA VAL A 137 -34.80 -9.82 0.07
C VAL A 137 -34.54 -11.31 0.23
N SER A 138 -34.61 -12.08 -0.86
CA SER A 138 -34.29 -13.51 -0.84
C SER A 138 -32.82 -13.77 -0.50
N CYS A 139 -31.89 -12.94 -0.99
CA CYS A 139 -30.48 -13.04 -0.61
C CYS A 139 -30.27 -12.82 0.90
N VAL A 140 -30.93 -11.81 1.50
CA VAL A 140 -30.85 -11.59 2.96
C VAL A 140 -31.47 -12.74 3.73
N GLN A 141 -32.63 -13.25 3.30
CA GLN A 141 -33.30 -14.38 3.93
C GLN A 141 -32.43 -15.64 3.91
N GLN A 142 -31.79 -15.94 2.78
CA GLN A 142 -30.86 -17.06 2.65
C GLN A 142 -29.69 -16.95 3.63
N VAL A 143 -29.12 -15.76 3.82
CA VAL A 143 -28.06 -15.53 4.81
C VAL A 143 -28.58 -15.64 6.24
N ILE A 144 -29.79 -15.14 6.51
CA ILE A 144 -30.44 -15.30 7.82
C ILE A 144 -30.63 -16.78 8.15
N GLU A 145 -31.12 -17.59 7.22
CA GLU A 145 -31.33 -19.03 7.40
C GLU A 145 -30.02 -19.79 7.66
N GLN A 146 -28.89 -19.30 7.15
CA GLN A 146 -27.57 -19.89 7.38
C GLN A 146 -26.92 -19.42 8.69
N VAL A 147 -27.23 -18.21 9.15
CA VAL A 147 -26.66 -17.61 10.38
C VAL A 147 -27.51 -17.93 11.62
N ALA A 148 -28.83 -17.98 11.52
CA ALA A 148 -29.75 -18.24 12.63
C ALA A 148 -29.50 -19.58 13.36
N PRO A 149 -29.24 -20.72 12.69
CA PRO A 149 -28.99 -22.00 13.37
C PRO A 149 -27.70 -22.01 14.21
N ARG A 150 -26.78 -21.07 13.95
CA ARG A 150 -25.47 -21.00 14.63
C ARG A 150 -25.50 -20.17 15.91
N GLN A 151 -26.55 -19.39 16.16
CA GLN A 151 -26.64 -18.51 17.35
C GLN A 151 -27.38 -19.15 18.54
N ASP A 152 -28.25 -20.14 18.32
CA ASP A 152 -29.00 -20.82 19.40
C ASP A 152 -28.27 -22.02 20.03
N THR A 153 -27.00 -22.26 19.67
CA THR A 153 -26.19 -23.34 20.27
C THR A 153 -25.29 -22.76 21.37
N PRO A 154 -25.34 -23.24 22.63
CA PRO A 154 -24.39 -22.80 23.66
C PRO A 154 -22.95 -23.05 23.19
N PRO A 155 -21.97 -22.23 23.62
CA PRO A 155 -20.62 -22.28 23.08
C PRO A 155 -20.03 -23.67 23.32
N GLN A 156 -19.89 -24.46 22.24
CA GLN A 156 -19.09 -25.66 22.29
C GLN A 156 -17.65 -25.25 22.60
N PRO A 157 -16.94 -25.97 23.50
CA PRO A 157 -15.50 -25.83 23.60
C PRO A 157 -14.90 -26.01 22.20
N PRO A 158 -13.87 -25.23 21.83
CA PRO A 158 -13.35 -25.24 20.48
C PRO A 158 -13.01 -26.68 20.08
N PRO A 159 -13.37 -27.14 18.87
CA PRO A 159 -12.88 -28.41 18.39
C PRO A 159 -11.36 -28.37 18.46
N SER A 160 -10.78 -29.30 19.21
CA SER A 160 -9.33 -29.49 19.40
C SER A 160 -8.67 -30.06 18.14
N ARG A 161 -9.07 -29.55 16.98
CA ARG A 161 -8.42 -29.80 15.70
C ARG A 161 -8.25 -28.45 15.01
N PRO A 162 -7.01 -27.98 14.82
CA PRO A 162 -6.79 -26.85 13.93
C PRO A 162 -7.33 -27.21 12.54
N PRO A 163 -7.90 -26.25 11.79
CA PRO A 163 -8.25 -26.49 10.40
C PRO A 163 -6.97 -26.88 9.67
N ALA A 164 -6.93 -28.11 9.15
CA ALA A 164 -5.91 -28.51 8.19
C ALA A 164 -6.03 -27.53 7.02
N PHE A 165 -4.99 -26.73 6.81
CA PHE A 165 -4.81 -25.96 5.60
C PHE A 165 -4.71 -26.96 4.44
N ARG A 166 -5.83 -27.18 3.75
CA ARG A 166 -5.85 -27.83 2.45
C ARG A 166 -5.99 -26.75 1.39
N PRO A 167 -4.93 -26.42 0.64
CA PRO A 167 -5.13 -25.94 -0.71
C PRO A 167 -5.54 -27.19 -1.52
N ASP A 168 -6.84 -27.52 -1.57
CA ASP A 168 -7.33 -28.54 -2.50
C ASP A 168 -6.94 -28.06 -3.92
N LEU A 169 -6.00 -28.72 -4.60
CA LEU A 169 -6.25 -29.94 -5.35
C LEU A 169 -7.59 -29.86 -6.10
N ALA A 170 -7.69 -28.88 -6.99
CA ALA A 170 -8.43 -29.10 -8.22
C ALA A 170 -7.80 -30.33 -8.90
N ALA A 171 -8.62 -31.33 -9.18
CA ALA A 171 -8.24 -32.51 -9.95
C ALA A 171 -7.71 -32.05 -11.32
N GLN A 172 -6.40 -32.10 -11.52
CA GLN A 172 -5.84 -32.23 -12.86
C GLN A 172 -5.99 -33.70 -13.25
N GLU A 173 -6.74 -33.93 -14.32
CA GLU A 173 -6.72 -35.20 -15.05
C GLU A 173 -5.28 -35.59 -15.41
N PRO A 174 -4.97 -36.89 -15.48
CA PRO A 174 -3.60 -37.37 -15.59
C PRO A 174 -3.02 -37.03 -16.95
N VAL A 175 -2.25 -35.94 -17.03
CA VAL A 175 -1.27 -35.77 -18.10
C VAL A 175 -0.24 -36.87 -17.90
N ALA A 176 -0.11 -37.72 -18.92
CA ALA A 176 0.83 -38.83 -18.96
C ALA A 176 2.21 -38.41 -18.42
N ALA A 177 2.75 -39.24 -17.53
CA ALA A 177 4.04 -39.03 -16.88
C ALA A 177 5.13 -38.68 -17.92
N PRO A 178 5.83 -37.53 -17.79
CA PRO A 178 7.13 -37.41 -18.40
C PRO A 178 8.08 -38.33 -17.63
N ALA A 179 8.77 -39.19 -18.36
CA ALA A 179 9.79 -40.07 -17.85
C ALA A 179 10.90 -39.30 -17.08
N ALA A 180 11.60 -40.04 -16.22
CA ALA A 180 12.77 -39.60 -15.45
C ALA A 180 13.82 -38.83 -16.30
N PRO A 181 14.66 -37.99 -15.65
CA PRO A 181 15.07 -36.70 -16.16
C PRO A 181 16.12 -36.81 -17.27
N ALA A 182 15.74 -36.39 -18.47
CA ALA A 182 16.72 -36.01 -19.47
C ALA A 182 17.29 -34.64 -19.09
N LYS A 183 18.58 -34.61 -18.74
CA LYS A 183 19.45 -33.42 -18.78
C LYS A 183 19.38 -32.78 -20.17
N ALA A 184 18.41 -31.89 -20.45
CA ALA A 184 18.39 -31.00 -21.61
C ALA A 184 17.16 -30.04 -21.61
N ALA A 185 17.02 -29.21 -20.58
CA ALA A 185 16.17 -28.02 -20.65
C ALA A 185 16.91 -26.85 -19.99
N ALA A 186 18.00 -26.44 -20.61
CA ALA A 186 18.61 -25.15 -20.32
C ALA A 186 17.77 -24.07 -21.03
N GLU A 187 17.54 -22.94 -20.34
CA GLU A 187 17.19 -21.64 -20.92
C GLU A 187 15.73 -21.33 -21.32
N ALA A 188 14.71 -21.85 -20.64
CA ALA A 188 13.40 -21.19 -20.70
C ALA A 188 13.33 -20.13 -19.57
N ILE A 189 13.63 -18.88 -19.89
CA ILE A 189 13.32 -17.75 -19.01
C ILE A 189 11.79 -17.71 -18.89
N ASP A 190 11.28 -17.63 -17.67
CA ASP A 190 9.83 -17.53 -17.44
C ASP A 190 9.25 -16.33 -18.23
N PRO A 191 8.08 -16.47 -18.90
CA PRO A 191 7.50 -15.42 -19.75
C PRO A 191 7.30 -14.08 -19.03
N GLU A 192 7.09 -14.09 -17.71
CA GLU A 192 6.96 -12.85 -16.93
C GLU A 192 8.31 -12.16 -16.72
N THR A 193 9.39 -12.94 -16.66
CA THR A 193 10.78 -12.44 -16.64
C THR A 193 11.18 -11.89 -18.01
N GLU A 194 10.76 -12.53 -19.10
CA GLU A 194 10.95 -12.00 -20.46
C GLU A 194 10.25 -10.64 -20.63
N ALA A 195 9.04 -10.48 -20.07
CA ALA A 195 8.35 -9.19 -20.07
C ALA A 195 9.08 -8.10 -19.27
N ALA A 196 9.72 -8.45 -18.15
CA ALA A 196 10.53 -7.51 -17.36
C ALA A 196 11.85 -7.10 -18.06
N ILE A 197 12.44 -8.02 -18.83
CA ILE A 197 13.59 -7.73 -19.66
C ILE A 197 13.18 -6.82 -20.83
N ALA A 198 12.05 -7.11 -21.47
CA ALA A 198 11.53 -6.33 -22.59
C ALA A 198 11.13 -4.90 -22.19
N SER A 199 10.66 -4.68 -20.96
CA SER A 199 10.38 -3.33 -20.43
C SER A 199 11.64 -2.57 -20.01
N GLY A 200 12.81 -3.21 -19.99
CA GLY A 200 14.07 -2.62 -19.53
C GLY A 200 14.16 -2.46 -18.01
N ASP A 201 13.27 -3.10 -17.24
CA ASP A 201 13.30 -3.04 -15.77
C ASP A 201 14.46 -3.87 -15.19
N VAL A 202 14.90 -4.92 -15.91
CA VAL A 202 16.01 -5.80 -15.54
C VAL A 202 16.84 -6.17 -16.77
N ASP A 203 18.16 -6.24 -16.59
CA ASP A 203 19.09 -6.71 -17.62
C ASP A 203 18.97 -8.24 -17.82
N ALA A 204 19.00 -8.69 -19.08
CA ALA A 204 18.82 -10.10 -19.44
C ALA A 204 19.91 -11.01 -18.85
N GLU A 205 21.15 -10.54 -18.78
CA GLU A 205 22.28 -11.28 -18.20
C GLU A 205 22.09 -11.42 -16.70
N VAL A 206 21.72 -10.33 -16.02
CA VAL A 206 21.41 -10.33 -14.57
C VAL A 206 20.27 -11.32 -14.26
N ALA A 207 19.21 -11.34 -15.07
CA ALA A 207 18.10 -12.26 -14.91
C ALA A 207 18.54 -13.73 -15.03
N ARG A 208 19.38 -14.05 -16.02
CA ARG A 208 19.90 -15.42 -16.25
C ARG A 208 20.85 -15.86 -15.15
N GLU A 209 21.81 -15.02 -14.76
CA GLU A 209 22.75 -15.32 -13.68
C GLU A 209 22.01 -15.60 -12.37
N ARG A 210 20.99 -14.78 -12.08
CA ARG A 210 20.18 -14.91 -10.89
C ARG A 210 19.32 -16.19 -10.88
N ALA A 211 18.73 -16.55 -12.02
CA ALA A 211 18.01 -17.83 -12.15
C ALA A 211 18.96 -19.02 -11.89
N LYS A 212 20.15 -19.01 -12.51
CA LYS A 212 21.15 -20.07 -12.33
C LYS A 212 21.67 -20.17 -10.89
N ALA A 213 22.00 -19.05 -10.28
CA ALA A 213 22.41 -19.01 -8.86
C ALA A 213 21.28 -19.49 -7.94
N GLY A 214 20.04 -19.13 -8.28
CA GLY A 214 18.83 -19.57 -7.60
C GLY A 214 18.63 -21.08 -7.64
N GLU A 215 18.76 -21.72 -8.80
CA GLU A 215 18.65 -23.17 -8.96
C GLU A 215 19.73 -23.92 -8.16
N GLN A 216 20.97 -23.44 -8.22
CA GLN A 216 22.08 -24.02 -7.46
C GLN A 216 21.83 -23.96 -5.96
N ARG A 217 21.36 -22.79 -5.48
CA ARG A 217 21.02 -22.61 -4.06
C ARG A 217 19.81 -23.46 -3.68
N ARG A 218 18.86 -23.66 -4.60
CA ARG A 218 17.65 -24.48 -4.35
C ARG A 218 18.03 -25.91 -4.10
N ALA A 219 18.87 -26.48 -4.94
CA ALA A 219 19.35 -27.84 -4.79
C ALA A 219 20.08 -28.05 -3.43
N ALA A 220 20.90 -27.08 -3.01
CA ALA A 220 21.57 -27.14 -1.72
C ALA A 220 20.60 -27.08 -0.53
N LEU A 221 19.57 -26.22 -0.59
CA LEU A 221 18.54 -26.14 0.43
C LEU A 221 17.63 -27.38 0.44
N GLU A 222 17.25 -27.92 -0.73
CA GLU A 222 16.50 -29.17 -0.84
C GLU A 222 17.25 -30.32 -0.17
N GLU A 223 18.56 -30.43 -0.37
CA GLU A 223 19.38 -31.43 0.30
C GLU A 223 19.42 -31.23 1.83
N GLN A 224 19.66 -30.00 2.29
CA GLN A 224 19.70 -29.65 3.71
C GLN A 224 18.35 -29.94 4.40
N GLU A 225 17.24 -29.55 3.80
CA GLU A 225 15.91 -29.76 4.35
C GLU A 225 15.49 -31.24 4.31
N GLN A 226 15.87 -31.98 3.27
CA GLN A 226 15.65 -33.43 3.18
C GLN A 226 16.41 -34.21 4.27
N GLN A 227 17.55 -33.69 4.75
CA GLN A 227 18.29 -34.24 5.89
C GLN A 227 17.58 -34.00 7.22
N LYS A 228 16.81 -32.91 7.36
CA LYS A 228 16.06 -32.57 8.58
C LYS A 228 14.73 -33.33 8.72
N VAL A 229 14.20 -33.90 7.64
CA VAL A 229 12.93 -34.64 7.61
C VAL A 229 12.75 -35.65 8.77
N PRO A 230 13.75 -36.50 9.13
CA PRO A 230 13.56 -37.50 10.19
C PRO A 230 13.16 -36.88 11.54
N GLY A 231 13.71 -35.70 11.87
CA GLY A 231 13.37 -34.96 13.09
C GLY A 231 12.06 -34.17 13.00
N ARG A 232 11.43 -34.10 11.81
CA ARG A 232 10.24 -33.29 11.52
C ARG A 232 9.02 -34.12 11.11
N LEU A 233 9.12 -35.45 11.18
CA LEU A 233 8.02 -36.34 10.80
C LEU A 233 6.74 -36.07 11.60
N ASP A 234 6.86 -35.76 12.90
CA ASP A 234 5.69 -35.40 13.73
C ASP A 234 5.04 -34.10 13.24
N GLY A 235 5.83 -33.10 12.85
CA GLY A 235 5.32 -31.87 12.23
C GLY A 235 4.62 -32.14 10.89
N LEU A 236 5.14 -33.06 10.06
CA LEU A 236 4.49 -33.46 8.81
C LEU A 236 3.16 -34.22 9.05
N VAL A 237 3.04 -34.93 10.17
CA VAL A 237 1.78 -35.55 10.61
C VAL A 237 0.77 -34.48 11.01
N GLU A 238 1.18 -33.51 11.83
CA GLU A 238 0.32 -32.40 12.25
C GLU A 238 -0.12 -31.51 11.08
N GLN A 239 0.71 -31.39 10.06
CA GLN A 239 0.39 -30.73 8.79
C GLN A 239 -0.57 -31.55 7.90
N GLY A 240 -0.76 -32.84 8.20
CA GLY A 240 -1.58 -33.75 7.42
C GLY A 240 -0.93 -34.18 6.09
N VAL A 241 0.38 -33.97 5.92
CA VAL A 241 1.13 -34.42 4.74
C VAL A 241 1.26 -35.94 4.74
N VAL A 242 1.52 -36.50 5.92
CA VAL A 242 1.58 -37.95 6.18
C VAL A 242 0.70 -38.30 7.38
N THR A 243 0.23 -39.54 7.46
CA THR A 243 -0.45 -40.07 8.65
C THR A 243 0.55 -40.55 9.70
N GLU A 244 0.11 -40.77 10.94
CA GLU A 244 0.96 -41.36 12.00
C GLU A 244 1.56 -42.71 11.60
N GLU A 245 0.78 -43.55 10.90
CA GLU A 245 1.23 -44.84 10.38
C GLU A 245 2.28 -44.67 9.27
N GLU A 246 2.03 -43.76 8.33
CA GLU A 246 2.98 -43.43 7.25
C GLU A 246 4.28 -42.85 7.81
N ALA A 247 4.22 -42.02 8.86
CA ALA A 247 5.38 -41.48 9.56
C ALA A 247 6.18 -42.57 10.28
N GLY A 248 5.49 -43.53 10.93
CA GLY A 248 6.12 -44.73 11.50
C GLY A 248 6.88 -45.55 10.46
N GLN A 249 6.25 -45.79 9.30
CA GLN A 249 6.88 -46.48 8.17
C GLN A 249 8.11 -45.74 7.63
N LEU A 250 8.04 -44.40 7.52
CA LEU A 250 9.17 -43.58 7.10
C LEU A 250 10.35 -43.63 8.08
N ARG A 251 10.10 -43.70 9.40
CA ARG A 251 11.15 -43.91 10.40
C ARG A 251 11.86 -45.25 10.20
N GLU A 252 11.11 -46.33 9.99
CA GLU A 252 11.68 -47.65 9.78
C GLU A 252 12.45 -47.76 8.45
N LEU A 253 11.94 -47.18 7.37
CA LEU A 253 12.65 -47.11 6.09
C LEU A 253 14.00 -46.39 6.23
N ARG A 254 14.04 -45.29 6.99
CA ARG A 254 15.29 -44.55 7.25
C ARG A 254 16.28 -45.33 8.11
N LYS A 255 15.82 -46.06 9.13
CA LYS A 255 16.69 -46.97 9.91
C LYS A 255 17.34 -48.03 9.02
N ILE A 256 16.61 -48.53 8.02
CA ILE A 256 17.17 -49.47 7.04
C ILE A 256 18.25 -48.78 6.20
N ASP A 257 18.00 -47.57 5.73
CA ASP A 257 19.00 -46.80 4.96
C ASP A 257 20.26 -46.49 5.79
N GLU A 258 20.11 -46.21 7.08
CA GLU A 258 21.24 -46.02 8.00
C GLU A 258 22.06 -47.30 8.16
N ARG A 259 21.40 -48.46 8.29
CA ARG A 259 22.06 -49.78 8.38
C ARG A 259 22.77 -50.18 7.09
N VAL A 260 22.24 -49.78 5.93
CA VAL A 260 22.95 -49.91 4.64
C VAL A 260 24.19 -49.03 4.64
N LYS A 261 24.05 -47.77 5.07
CA LYS A 261 25.14 -46.79 5.08
C LYS A 261 26.26 -47.17 6.07
N SER A 262 25.92 -47.79 7.20
CA SER A 262 26.88 -48.34 8.17
C SER A 262 27.52 -49.65 7.70
N GLY A 263 27.00 -50.27 6.63
CA GLY A 263 27.46 -51.54 6.08
C GLY A 263 26.98 -52.77 6.89
N GLU A 264 26.02 -52.60 7.80
CA GLU A 264 25.44 -53.70 8.59
C GLU A 264 24.60 -54.67 7.76
N ILE A 265 24.01 -54.18 6.67
CA ILE A 265 23.21 -54.97 5.72
C ILE A 265 23.58 -54.60 4.29
N THR A 266 23.45 -55.55 3.38
CA THR A 266 23.68 -55.33 1.95
C THR A 266 22.48 -54.63 1.30
N GLU A 267 22.68 -53.98 0.14
CA GLU A 267 21.58 -53.32 -0.60
C GLU A 267 20.47 -54.30 -1.02
N ALA A 268 20.83 -55.56 -1.29
CA ALA A 268 19.89 -56.63 -1.62
C ALA A 268 19.00 -56.98 -0.42
N GLU A 269 19.59 -57.18 0.77
CA GLU A 269 18.85 -57.42 2.02
C GLU A 269 17.99 -56.22 2.40
N ALA A 270 18.50 -55.00 2.24
CA ALA A 270 17.73 -53.78 2.49
C ALA A 270 16.51 -53.67 1.58
N THR A 271 16.63 -54.07 0.30
CA THR A 271 15.51 -54.07 -0.64
C THR A 271 14.41 -55.06 -0.22
N GLU A 272 14.79 -56.24 0.27
CA GLU A 272 13.85 -57.24 0.79
C GLU A 272 13.13 -56.74 2.05
N ILE A 273 13.87 -56.12 2.98
CA ILE A 273 13.30 -55.54 4.20
C ILE A 273 12.38 -54.36 3.87
N ARG A 274 12.77 -53.45 2.97
CA ARG A 274 11.91 -52.33 2.52
C ARG A 274 10.59 -52.85 1.93
N ASN A 275 10.65 -53.87 1.06
CA ASN A 275 9.47 -54.44 0.41
C ASN A 275 8.53 -55.18 1.38
N SER A 276 9.05 -55.71 2.50
CA SER A 276 8.22 -56.32 3.54
C SER A 276 7.52 -55.31 4.45
N LEU A 277 8.12 -54.13 4.65
CA LEU A 277 7.50 -53.01 5.38
C LEU A 277 6.43 -52.30 4.56
N VAL A 278 6.77 -51.90 3.33
CA VAL A 278 5.92 -51.11 2.46
C VAL A 278 6.19 -51.50 1.01
N ASN A 279 5.12 -51.70 0.22
CA ASN A 279 5.30 -51.97 -1.20
C ASN A 279 5.96 -50.78 -1.92
N ALA A 280 6.69 -51.04 -3.00
CA ALA A 280 7.44 -50.01 -3.72
C ALA A 280 6.58 -48.81 -4.16
N LYS A 281 5.33 -49.06 -4.60
CA LYS A 281 4.42 -48.00 -5.07
C LYS A 281 4.00 -47.04 -3.94
N VAL A 282 3.77 -47.56 -2.74
CA VAL A 282 3.40 -46.76 -1.56
C VAL A 282 4.63 -46.00 -1.06
N ARG A 283 5.82 -46.63 -1.04
CA ARG A 283 7.07 -45.94 -0.71
C ARG A 283 7.33 -44.75 -1.64
N ASP A 284 7.23 -44.96 -2.96
CA ASP A 284 7.45 -43.89 -3.94
C ASP A 284 6.42 -42.75 -3.77
N LYS A 285 5.17 -43.09 -3.41
CA LYS A 285 4.12 -42.10 -3.09
C LYS A 285 4.47 -41.30 -1.83
N LEU A 286 4.98 -41.96 -0.78
CA LEU A 286 5.39 -41.31 0.47
C LEU A 286 6.60 -40.41 0.28
N GLU A 287 7.63 -40.89 -0.40
CA GLU A 287 8.81 -40.08 -0.75
C GLU A 287 8.42 -38.85 -1.56
N ARG A 288 7.49 -39.01 -2.50
CA ARG A 288 6.98 -37.88 -3.29
C ARG A 288 6.27 -36.84 -2.41
N LYS A 289 5.34 -37.26 -1.53
CA LYS A 289 4.64 -36.35 -0.60
C LYS A 289 5.62 -35.55 0.26
N VAL A 290 6.61 -36.24 0.84
CA VAL A 290 7.64 -35.61 1.68
C VAL A 290 8.49 -34.64 0.85
N ARG A 291 8.92 -35.05 -0.35
CA ARG A 291 9.73 -34.21 -1.24
C ARG A 291 8.97 -32.97 -1.70
N GLU A 292 7.67 -33.08 -1.99
CA GLU A 292 6.80 -31.94 -2.33
C GLU A 292 6.69 -30.96 -1.15
N ALA A 293 6.47 -31.44 0.07
CA ALA A 293 6.42 -30.60 1.26
C ALA A 293 7.77 -29.90 1.53
N VAL A 294 8.89 -30.62 1.38
CA VAL A 294 10.24 -30.04 1.49
C VAL A 294 10.46 -28.98 0.40
N ALA A 295 10.10 -29.27 -0.85
CA ALA A 295 10.26 -28.34 -1.96
C ALA A 295 9.46 -27.04 -1.74
N ASP A 296 8.26 -27.13 -1.17
CA ASP A 296 7.47 -25.95 -0.82
C ASP A 296 8.13 -25.10 0.28
N SER A 297 8.63 -25.70 1.35
CA SER A 297 9.40 -24.97 2.38
C SER A 297 10.65 -24.31 1.80
N VAL A 298 11.37 -25.01 0.90
CA VAL A 298 12.58 -24.48 0.26
C VAL A 298 12.29 -23.22 -0.56
N LYS A 299 11.14 -23.13 -1.26
CA LYS A 299 10.77 -21.91 -2.00
C LYS A 299 10.72 -20.68 -1.08
N TYR A 300 10.10 -20.81 0.09
CA TYR A 300 10.05 -19.72 1.07
C TYR A 300 11.41 -19.42 1.70
N LEU A 301 12.24 -20.44 1.98
CA LEU A 301 13.59 -20.23 2.49
C LEU A 301 14.47 -19.45 1.51
N GLN A 302 14.38 -19.75 0.22
CA GLN A 302 15.08 -18.99 -0.81
C GLN A 302 14.63 -17.54 -0.87
N VAL A 303 13.31 -17.31 -0.78
CA VAL A 303 12.74 -15.97 -0.72
C VAL A 303 13.23 -15.22 0.50
N PHE A 304 13.20 -15.84 1.67
CA PHE A 304 13.69 -15.25 2.91
C PHE A 304 15.17 -14.88 2.82
N GLU A 305 16.03 -15.81 2.40
CA GLU A 305 17.47 -15.58 2.20
C GLU A 305 17.74 -14.43 1.22
N SER A 306 16.87 -14.27 0.22
CA SER A 306 16.96 -13.17 -0.75
C SER A 306 16.47 -11.85 -0.16
N MET A 307 15.36 -11.82 0.57
CA MET A 307 14.86 -10.64 1.28
C MET A 307 15.85 -10.08 2.30
N LYS A 308 16.63 -10.94 2.98
CA LYS A 308 17.70 -10.50 3.88
C LYS A 308 18.79 -9.66 3.19
N LYS A 309 18.84 -9.67 1.85
CA LYS A 309 19.78 -8.85 1.06
C LYS A 309 19.28 -7.42 0.82
N ILE A 310 18.02 -7.12 1.14
CA ILE A 310 17.53 -5.73 1.14
C ILE A 310 18.42 -4.94 2.09
N SER A 311 18.88 -3.77 1.63
CA SER A 311 19.76 -2.94 2.46
C SER A 311 19.09 -2.57 3.80
N PRO A 312 19.79 -2.73 4.94
CA PRO A 312 19.24 -2.40 6.26
C PRO A 312 18.77 -0.96 6.40
N LYS A 313 19.26 -0.03 5.55
CA LYS A 313 18.79 1.37 5.54
C LYS A 313 17.29 1.49 5.26
N TYR A 314 16.70 0.53 4.55
CA TYR A 314 15.28 0.54 4.22
C TYR A 314 14.40 -0.12 5.29
N HIS A 315 14.96 -0.64 6.38
CA HIS A 315 14.16 -1.34 7.39
C HIS A 315 13.11 -0.43 8.03
N ASP A 316 13.45 0.81 8.37
CA ASP A 316 12.51 1.76 8.95
C ASP A 316 11.43 2.16 7.94
N ALA A 317 11.81 2.37 6.68
CA ALA A 317 10.86 2.60 5.59
C ALA A 317 9.92 1.41 5.35
N ILE A 318 10.41 0.17 5.44
CA ILE A 318 9.60 -1.04 5.32
C ILE A 318 8.66 -1.17 6.53
N ALA A 319 9.15 -0.90 7.75
CA ALA A 319 8.33 -0.90 8.95
C ALA A 319 7.19 0.13 8.83
N PHE A 320 7.48 1.34 8.37
CA PHE A 320 6.48 2.37 8.09
C PHE A 320 5.42 1.90 7.08
N LEU A 321 5.83 1.23 6.00
CA LEU A 321 4.90 0.67 5.01
C LEU A 321 4.04 -0.46 5.58
N ILE A 322 4.56 -1.24 6.52
CA ILE A 322 3.82 -2.30 7.22
C ILE A 322 2.79 -1.70 8.18
N GLU A 323 3.17 -0.70 8.97
CA GLU A 323 2.27 0.03 9.86
C GLU A 323 1.09 0.62 9.07
N HIS A 324 1.39 1.18 7.89
CA HIS A 324 0.42 1.81 7.00
C HIS A 324 -0.08 0.91 5.86
N LYS A 325 0.04 -0.42 5.99
CA LYS A 325 -0.27 -1.40 4.92
C LYS A 325 -1.65 -1.25 4.27
N ASN A 326 -2.67 -0.88 5.05
CA ASN A 326 -4.05 -0.68 4.56
C ASN A 326 -4.17 0.55 3.67
N LEU A 327 -3.37 1.59 3.94
CA LEU A 327 -3.29 2.79 3.12
C LEU A 327 -2.54 2.51 1.81
N VAL A 328 -1.41 1.80 1.92
CA VAL A 328 -0.54 1.46 0.77
C VAL A 328 -1.28 0.59 -0.24
N THR A 329 -2.12 -0.34 0.24
CA THR A 329 -2.89 -1.29 -0.59
C THR A 329 -4.32 -0.84 -0.90
N ALA A 330 -4.70 0.36 -0.46
CA ALA A 330 -6.03 0.91 -0.70
C ALA A 330 -6.33 1.02 -2.20
N ALA A 331 -7.56 0.66 -2.59
CA ALA A 331 -8.07 1.06 -3.89
C ALA A 331 -8.33 2.58 -3.92
N ASP A 332 -8.30 3.19 -5.10
CA ASP A 332 -8.35 4.65 -5.29
C ASP A 332 -9.57 5.30 -4.58
N ASP A 333 -10.70 4.59 -4.51
CA ASP A 333 -11.97 5.06 -3.93
C ASP A 333 -12.25 4.61 -2.48
N ALA A 334 -11.27 4.04 -1.79
CA ALA A 334 -11.51 3.40 -0.48
C ALA A 334 -11.82 4.37 0.68
N GLY A 335 -11.80 5.69 0.45
CA GLY A 335 -12.13 6.70 1.46
C GLY A 335 -11.20 6.71 2.69
N ILE A 336 -10.02 6.09 2.59
CA ILE A 336 -9.05 5.99 3.69
C ILE A 336 -8.36 7.35 3.87
N ASP A 337 -8.34 7.83 5.11
CA ASP A 337 -7.63 9.04 5.50
C ASP A 337 -6.12 8.82 5.39
N GLN A 338 -5.48 9.64 4.54
CA GLN A 338 -4.04 9.59 4.29
C GLN A 338 -3.28 10.61 5.14
N GLY A 339 -4.00 11.48 5.87
CA GLY A 339 -3.43 12.64 6.53
C GLY A 339 -2.35 12.32 7.56
N SER A 340 -2.53 11.25 8.36
CA SER A 340 -1.54 10.86 9.38
C SER A 340 -0.23 10.37 8.76
N ALA A 341 -0.31 9.48 7.77
CA ALA A 341 0.85 8.90 7.09
C ALA A 341 1.62 9.96 6.29
N ILE A 342 0.89 10.81 5.56
CA ILE A 342 1.47 11.92 4.80
C ILE A 342 2.17 12.89 5.75
N LYS A 343 1.54 13.24 6.88
CA LYS A 343 2.15 14.12 7.88
C LYS A 343 3.44 13.51 8.47
N ALA A 344 3.43 12.22 8.81
CA ALA A 344 4.63 11.54 9.32
C ALA A 344 5.79 11.60 8.31
N LEU A 345 5.52 11.36 7.02
CA LEU A 345 6.53 11.48 5.96
C LEU A 345 7.00 12.92 5.70
N MET A 346 6.15 13.92 5.98
CA MET A 346 6.56 15.33 5.88
C MET A 346 7.46 15.76 7.04
N GLU A 347 7.29 15.16 8.22
CA GLU A 347 8.07 15.44 9.42
C GLU A 347 9.43 14.72 9.40
N ASP A 348 9.51 13.53 8.80
CA ASP A 348 10.73 12.74 8.66
C ASP A 348 11.24 12.70 7.21
N MET A 349 12.23 13.54 6.92
CA MET A 349 12.81 13.66 5.58
C MET A 349 13.60 12.42 5.15
N GLU A 350 14.29 11.75 6.08
CA GLU A 350 15.10 10.57 5.76
C GLU A 350 14.17 9.42 5.40
N LEU A 351 13.10 9.24 6.18
CA LEU A 351 12.06 8.24 5.91
C LEU A 351 11.38 8.46 4.55
N LEU A 352 11.02 9.71 4.21
CA LEU A 352 10.44 10.02 2.90
C LEU A 352 11.40 9.70 1.75
N ASP A 353 12.69 10.02 1.91
CA ASP A 353 13.71 9.70 0.90
C ASP A 353 13.89 8.19 0.75
N ASP A 354 13.91 7.42 1.84
CA ASP A 354 14.02 5.96 1.78
C ASP A 354 12.76 5.29 1.22
N VAL A 355 11.54 5.73 1.58
CA VAL A 355 10.29 5.24 0.96
C VAL A 355 10.24 5.57 -0.53
N THR A 356 10.75 6.74 -0.91
CA THR A 356 10.88 7.14 -2.32
C THR A 356 11.90 6.28 -3.05
N ASP A 357 13.03 5.96 -2.42
CA ASP A 357 14.05 5.07 -2.98
C ASP A 357 13.52 3.64 -3.21
N ILE A 358 12.66 3.16 -2.30
CA ILE A 358 11.90 1.91 -2.49
C ILE A 358 10.99 2.02 -3.71
N MET A 359 10.18 3.10 -3.80
CA MET A 359 9.29 3.38 -4.94
C MET A 359 10.05 3.42 -6.28
N GLU A 360 11.26 3.96 -6.27
CA GLU A 360 12.13 4.09 -7.45
C GLU A 360 13.01 2.86 -7.70
N ARG A 361 12.91 1.82 -6.85
CA ARG A 361 13.62 0.55 -7.00
C ARG A 361 15.15 0.76 -7.05
N LYS A 362 15.66 1.68 -6.21
CA LYS A 362 17.10 2.00 -6.17
C LYS A 362 17.93 0.86 -5.60
N ASP A 363 17.38 0.14 -4.63
CA ASP A 363 17.96 -1.11 -4.13
C ASP A 363 17.88 -2.22 -5.18
N HIS A 364 18.94 -3.02 -5.29
CA HIS A 364 18.96 -4.16 -6.21
C HIS A 364 17.88 -5.18 -5.87
N GLU A 365 17.72 -5.54 -4.60
CA GLU A 365 16.82 -6.60 -4.18
C GLU A 365 15.35 -6.16 -4.27
N LEU A 366 15.04 -4.92 -3.88
CA LEU A 366 13.71 -4.34 -4.08
C LEU A 366 13.30 -4.31 -5.56
N ARG A 367 14.26 -4.05 -6.46
CA ARG A 367 14.03 -4.13 -7.90
C ARG A 367 13.65 -5.54 -8.32
N MET A 368 14.38 -6.56 -7.85
CA MET A 368 14.07 -7.96 -8.15
C MET A 368 12.70 -8.38 -7.60
N ILE A 369 12.32 -7.91 -6.41
CA ILE A 369 10.99 -8.13 -5.83
C ILE A 369 9.90 -7.51 -6.71
N SER A 370 10.09 -6.25 -7.14
CA SER A 370 9.10 -5.49 -7.91
C SER A 370 8.80 -6.12 -9.27
N VAL A 371 9.78 -6.79 -9.88
CA VAL A 371 9.59 -7.49 -11.17
C VAL A 371 9.30 -8.99 -11.00
N ARG A 372 9.17 -9.47 -9.76
CA ARG A 372 8.95 -10.89 -9.42
C ARG A 372 10.05 -11.83 -9.96
N LEU A 373 11.29 -11.35 -10.04
CA LEU A 373 12.39 -12.22 -10.49
C LEU A 373 12.66 -13.33 -9.45
N HIS A 374 13.22 -14.45 -9.89
CA HIS A 374 13.62 -15.55 -9.01
C HIS A 374 14.39 -15.03 -7.75
N PRO A 375 14.04 -15.50 -6.54
CA PRO A 375 13.09 -16.58 -6.22
C PRO A 375 11.64 -16.15 -6.02
N TYR A 376 11.31 -14.86 -6.17
CA TYR A 376 10.01 -14.31 -5.79
C TYR A 376 8.83 -14.86 -6.59
N SER A 377 9.05 -15.14 -7.88
CA SER A 377 8.06 -15.80 -8.75
C SER A 377 7.60 -17.16 -8.23
N SER A 378 8.42 -17.85 -7.43
CA SER A 378 8.07 -19.19 -6.94
C SER A 378 6.96 -19.21 -5.89
N ILE A 379 6.72 -18.10 -5.19
CA ILE A 379 5.70 -17.99 -4.15
C ILE A 379 4.59 -16.98 -4.47
N MET A 380 4.83 -16.09 -5.45
CA MET A 380 3.84 -15.16 -6.01
C MET A 380 4.13 -14.85 -7.48
N ASN A 381 3.14 -15.13 -8.34
CA ASN A 381 3.18 -14.80 -9.76
C ASN A 381 2.86 -13.32 -10.01
N ARG A 382 3.30 -12.78 -11.15
CA ARG A 382 2.97 -11.43 -11.59
C ARG A 382 1.47 -11.37 -11.96
N GLY A 383 0.75 -10.38 -11.45
CA GLY A 383 -0.71 -10.22 -11.68
C GLY A 383 -1.61 -10.73 -10.54
N VAL A 384 -1.07 -11.46 -9.55
CA VAL A 384 -1.75 -11.65 -8.26
C VAL A 384 -1.43 -10.44 -7.38
N GLU A 385 -2.14 -9.34 -7.63
CA GLU A 385 -1.73 -8.02 -7.12
C GLU A 385 -2.25 -7.75 -5.71
N ARG A 386 -3.36 -8.36 -5.29
CA ARG A 386 -4.01 -8.00 -4.01
C ARG A 386 -4.10 -9.19 -3.06
N ILE A 387 -3.38 -9.08 -1.96
CA ILE A 387 -3.64 -9.90 -0.77
C ILE A 387 -4.76 -9.23 0.00
N GLY A 388 -5.95 -9.84 -0.02
CA GLY A 388 -7.17 -9.25 0.55
C GLY A 388 -7.14 -9.02 2.08
N ASN A 389 -6.21 -9.65 2.80
CA ASN A 389 -5.96 -9.38 4.22
C ASN A 389 -4.46 -9.41 4.52
N MET A 390 -3.87 -8.23 4.72
CA MET A 390 -2.44 -8.12 5.02
C MET A 390 -2.19 -8.38 6.51
N THR A 391 -1.62 -9.55 6.82
CA THR A 391 -1.35 -9.96 8.21
C THR A 391 0.04 -9.58 8.71
N ILE A 392 0.89 -9.02 7.83
CA ILE A 392 2.27 -8.66 8.18
C ILE A 392 2.34 -7.65 9.32
N GLU A 393 3.29 -7.87 10.23
CA GLU A 393 3.58 -7.02 11.38
C GLU A 393 5.06 -6.60 11.35
N GLU A 394 5.38 -5.50 12.03
CA GLU A 394 6.73 -4.90 12.05
C GLU A 394 7.81 -5.86 12.57
N VAL A 395 7.44 -6.83 13.42
CA VAL A 395 8.35 -7.88 13.90
C VAL A 395 9.01 -8.66 12.76
N PHE A 396 8.37 -8.75 11.58
CA PHE A 396 8.98 -9.39 10.42
C PHE A 396 10.23 -8.64 9.92
N VAL A 397 10.29 -7.31 10.08
CA VAL A 397 11.49 -6.54 9.74
C VAL A 397 12.63 -6.89 10.69
N GLU A 398 12.33 -7.13 11.96
CA GLU A 398 13.32 -7.65 12.92
C GLU A 398 13.78 -9.06 12.56
N ASP A 399 12.87 -9.93 12.09
CA ASP A 399 13.22 -11.27 11.61
C ASP A 399 14.20 -11.20 10.44
N LEU A 400 14.01 -10.28 9.49
CA LEU A 400 14.97 -10.07 8.39
C LEU A 400 16.38 -9.75 8.90
N ALA A 401 16.50 -9.01 10.01
CA ALA A 401 17.79 -8.67 10.60
C ALA A 401 18.37 -9.82 11.45
N LYS A 402 17.56 -10.44 12.31
CA LYS A 402 18.04 -11.28 13.43
C LYS A 402 17.93 -12.78 13.20
N VAL A 403 16.94 -13.23 12.43
CA VAL A 403 16.63 -14.66 12.25
C VAL A 403 17.46 -15.22 11.11
N ASP A 404 18.15 -16.32 11.34
CA ASP A 404 18.90 -17.02 10.30
C ASP A 404 18.01 -17.98 9.48
N VAL A 405 18.58 -18.56 8.43
CA VAL A 405 17.83 -19.45 7.53
C VAL A 405 17.45 -20.76 8.22
N ASP A 406 18.24 -21.22 9.18
CA ASP A 406 17.99 -22.46 9.91
C ASP A 406 16.83 -22.30 10.90
N GLU A 407 16.81 -21.21 11.66
CA GLU A 407 15.70 -20.85 12.54
C GLU A 407 14.41 -20.62 11.73
N MET A 408 14.49 -19.93 10.59
CA MET A 408 13.33 -19.76 9.70
C MET A 408 12.82 -21.11 9.15
N SER A 409 13.73 -22.02 8.85
CA SER A 409 13.42 -23.40 8.42
C SER A 409 12.68 -24.19 9.51
N ASP A 410 13.07 -24.01 10.77
CA ASP A 410 12.37 -24.60 11.91
C ASP A 410 10.98 -23.99 12.09
N ARG A 411 10.84 -22.66 11.97
CA ARG A 411 9.52 -21.98 12.02
C ARG A 411 8.58 -22.49 10.92
N LEU A 412 9.03 -22.54 9.67
CA LEU A 412 8.26 -23.04 8.52
C LEU A 412 7.91 -24.54 8.62
N SER A 413 8.64 -25.30 9.43
CA SER A 413 8.36 -26.72 9.67
C SER A 413 7.71 -26.99 11.02
N SER A 414 7.36 -25.95 11.77
CA SER A 414 6.77 -26.08 13.11
C SER A 414 5.46 -26.86 13.04
N GLY A 415 5.21 -27.64 14.09
CA GLY A 415 3.93 -28.30 14.32
C GLY A 415 2.81 -27.29 14.55
N ASP A 416 3.13 -26.18 15.24
CA ASP A 416 2.21 -25.07 15.45
C ASP A 416 1.88 -24.36 14.13
N ALA A 417 0.59 -24.36 13.78
CA ALA A 417 0.08 -23.76 12.56
C ALA A 417 0.36 -22.25 12.49
N GLN A 418 0.32 -21.53 13.62
CA GLN A 418 0.57 -20.09 13.63
C GLN A 418 2.04 -19.78 13.32
N GLN A 419 2.97 -20.43 14.02
CA GLN A 419 4.41 -20.29 13.75
C GLN A 419 4.81 -20.73 12.33
N ARG A 420 4.11 -21.72 11.77
CA ARG A 420 4.36 -22.23 10.42
C ARG A 420 3.86 -21.32 9.31
N VAL A 421 2.61 -20.87 9.40
CA VAL A 421 1.94 -20.14 8.30
C VAL A 421 2.35 -18.67 8.26
N ARG A 422 2.63 -18.08 9.43
CA ARG A 422 2.90 -16.65 9.56
C ARG A 422 4.11 -16.19 8.72
N PRO A 423 5.30 -16.81 8.77
CA PRO A 423 6.44 -16.36 7.98
C PRO A 423 6.17 -16.41 6.47
N ALA A 424 5.48 -17.45 5.98
CA ALA A 424 5.09 -17.56 4.58
C ALA A 424 4.12 -16.45 4.16
N ALA A 425 3.16 -16.10 5.03
CA ALA A 425 2.23 -15.00 4.80
C ALA A 425 2.93 -13.64 4.82
N ASP A 426 3.85 -13.43 5.75
CA ASP A 426 4.61 -12.17 5.90
C ASP A 426 5.50 -11.92 4.68
N MET A 427 6.20 -12.94 4.18
CA MET A 427 6.99 -12.84 2.94
C MET A 427 6.10 -12.42 1.75
N ARG A 428 4.93 -13.06 1.58
CA ARG A 428 3.98 -12.69 0.52
C ARG A 428 3.47 -11.26 0.68
N CYS A 429 3.15 -10.87 1.92
CA CYS A 429 2.69 -9.52 2.25
C CYS A 429 3.75 -8.46 1.92
N LEU A 430 5.01 -8.67 2.30
CA LEU A 430 6.09 -7.71 1.99
C LEU A 430 6.26 -7.53 0.47
N ILE A 431 6.28 -8.64 -0.27
CA ILE A 431 6.37 -8.63 -1.73
C ILE A 431 5.17 -7.87 -2.35
N SER A 432 3.98 -7.99 -1.77
CA SER A 432 2.78 -7.25 -2.17
C SER A 432 2.86 -5.76 -1.82
N LEU A 433 3.39 -5.38 -0.65
CA LEU A 433 3.58 -3.97 -0.28
C LEU A 433 4.54 -3.27 -1.23
N ILE A 434 5.69 -3.88 -1.49
CA ILE A 434 6.68 -3.34 -2.42
C ILE A 434 6.06 -3.17 -3.82
N ASP A 435 5.21 -4.10 -4.25
CA ASP A 435 4.50 -4.01 -5.53
C ASP A 435 3.56 -2.78 -5.57
N HIS A 436 2.78 -2.55 -4.53
CA HIS A 436 1.85 -1.40 -4.46
C HIS A 436 2.58 -0.05 -4.38
N VAL A 437 3.74 0.00 -3.73
CA VAL A 437 4.57 1.23 -3.68
C VAL A 437 5.24 1.50 -5.02
N THR A 438 5.62 0.47 -5.78
CA THR A 438 6.36 0.60 -7.04
C THR A 438 5.48 0.68 -8.29
N LYS A 439 4.21 0.26 -8.21
CA LYS A 439 3.20 0.36 -9.28
C LYS A 439 2.41 1.67 -9.23
N ARG A 440 1.69 1.97 -10.31
CA ARG A 440 0.86 3.18 -10.45
C ARG A 440 -0.38 3.12 -9.54
N THR A 441 -0.17 3.29 -8.24
CA THR A 441 -1.21 3.35 -7.22
C THR A 441 -1.43 4.81 -6.78
N ARG A 442 -2.58 5.10 -6.16
CA ARG A 442 -2.80 6.39 -5.49
C ARG A 442 -1.72 6.72 -4.47
N PHE A 443 -1.27 5.75 -3.67
CA PHE A 443 -0.20 5.97 -2.70
C PHE A 443 1.10 6.43 -3.36
N ARG A 444 1.49 5.81 -4.48
CA ARG A 444 2.66 6.22 -5.27
C ARG A 444 2.54 7.66 -5.78
N LYS A 445 1.35 8.06 -6.24
CA LYS A 445 1.11 9.45 -6.67
C LYS A 445 1.31 10.45 -5.52
N GLU A 446 0.81 10.14 -4.33
CA GLU A 446 1.00 11.01 -3.16
C GLU A 446 2.48 11.12 -2.74
N LEU A 447 3.25 10.02 -2.77
CA LEU A 447 4.70 10.06 -2.52
C LEU A 447 5.43 10.99 -3.51
N ARG A 448 5.06 10.92 -4.79
CA ARG A 448 5.60 11.84 -5.82
C ARG A 448 5.24 13.28 -5.53
N LEU A 449 3.99 13.53 -5.14
CA LEU A 449 3.53 14.87 -4.81
C LEU A 449 4.28 15.42 -3.59
N LEU A 450 4.48 14.62 -2.55
CA LEU A 450 5.27 15.00 -1.38
C LEU A 450 6.71 15.38 -1.74
N ARG A 451 7.35 14.60 -2.61
CA ARG A 451 8.70 14.91 -3.09
C ARG A 451 8.75 16.19 -3.93
N ILE A 452 7.75 16.41 -4.78
CA ILE A 452 7.60 17.66 -5.55
C ILE A 452 7.38 18.83 -4.60
N ALA A 453 6.49 18.67 -3.61
CA ALA A 453 6.17 19.68 -2.60
C ALA A 453 7.42 20.17 -1.90
N ARG A 454 8.25 19.23 -1.42
CA ARG A 454 9.52 19.52 -0.77
C ARG A 454 10.42 20.36 -1.69
N GLN A 455 10.59 19.95 -2.94
CA GLN A 455 11.46 20.65 -3.88
C GLN A 455 10.94 22.06 -4.22
N VAL A 456 9.62 22.23 -4.30
CA VAL A 456 8.98 23.54 -4.49
C VAL A 456 9.20 24.41 -3.27
N GLU A 457 8.92 23.91 -2.05
CA GLU A 457 9.17 24.66 -0.80
C GLU A 457 10.63 25.09 -0.66
N GLU A 458 11.59 24.27 -1.09
CA GLU A 458 13.02 24.62 -1.10
C GLU A 458 13.31 25.87 -1.96
N PHE A 459 12.64 26.07 -3.10
CA PHE A 459 12.81 27.28 -3.92
C PHE A 459 12.34 28.54 -3.19
N TYR A 460 11.22 28.47 -2.47
CA TYR A 460 10.69 29.57 -1.67
C TYR A 460 11.49 29.83 -0.39
N LYS A 461 12.11 28.80 0.20
CA LYS A 461 13.01 28.94 1.36
C LYS A 461 14.36 29.57 0.98
N ASN A 462 14.87 29.24 -0.21
CA ASN A 462 16.20 29.67 -0.67
C ASN A 462 16.20 31.06 -1.33
N THR A 463 15.04 31.62 -1.68
CA THR A 463 14.93 32.90 -2.38
C THR A 463 14.01 33.87 -1.64
N SER A 464 14.43 35.12 -1.47
CA SER A 464 13.60 36.14 -0.83
C SER A 464 12.53 36.75 -1.76
N ASP A 465 12.77 36.70 -3.07
CA ASP A 465 11.84 37.11 -4.13
C ASP A 465 10.86 35.97 -4.48
N MET A 466 9.57 36.23 -4.25
CA MET A 466 8.49 35.27 -4.53
C MET A 466 8.29 35.03 -6.02
N ASN A 467 8.48 36.05 -6.87
CA ASN A 467 8.31 35.87 -8.31
C ASN A 467 9.42 34.99 -8.89
N GLU A 468 10.65 35.16 -8.39
CA GLU A 468 11.77 34.31 -8.77
C GLU A 468 11.57 32.87 -8.30
N ALA A 469 11.16 32.67 -7.03
CA ALA A 469 10.84 31.34 -6.49
C ALA A 469 9.74 30.64 -7.30
N ARG A 470 8.66 31.36 -7.66
CA ARG A 470 7.58 30.85 -8.51
C ARG A 470 8.09 30.47 -9.90
N HIS A 471 8.88 31.33 -10.53
CA HIS A 471 9.45 31.03 -11.84
C HIS A 471 10.41 29.82 -11.82
N GLN A 472 11.18 29.64 -10.74
CA GLN A 472 12.02 28.44 -10.55
C GLN A 472 11.16 27.18 -10.40
N ALA A 473 10.10 27.23 -9.59
CA ALA A 473 9.17 26.13 -9.39
C ALA A 473 8.41 25.75 -10.69
N GLU A 474 7.92 26.72 -11.45
CA GLU A 474 7.26 26.49 -12.74
C GLU A 474 8.21 25.88 -13.78
N ASN A 475 9.46 26.36 -13.84
CA ASN A 475 10.47 25.77 -14.72
C ASN A 475 10.81 24.33 -14.32
N PHE A 476 10.88 24.05 -13.02
CA PHE A 476 11.07 22.70 -12.50
C PHE A 476 9.93 21.76 -12.92
N LEU A 477 8.67 22.16 -12.70
CA LEU A 477 7.48 21.39 -13.07
C LEU A 477 7.39 21.16 -14.59
N ASN A 478 7.81 22.14 -15.40
CA ASN A 478 7.72 22.03 -16.86
C ASN A 478 8.86 21.26 -17.51
N ARG A 479 10.10 21.38 -16.99
CA ARG A 479 11.29 20.82 -17.65
C ARG A 479 11.89 19.62 -16.92
N ARG A 480 11.85 19.60 -15.59
CA ARG A 480 12.59 18.61 -14.77
C ARG A 480 11.70 17.50 -14.23
N LEU A 481 10.40 17.74 -14.07
CA LEU A 481 9.44 16.76 -13.56
C LEU A 481 9.48 15.42 -14.33
N ARG A 482 9.48 15.46 -15.68
CA ARG A 482 9.59 14.25 -16.52
C ARG A 482 10.91 13.52 -16.39
N ARG A 483 11.99 14.23 -16.03
CA ARG A 483 13.31 13.62 -15.79
C ARG A 483 13.38 12.96 -14.42
N MET A 484 12.66 13.49 -13.43
CA MET A 484 12.57 12.87 -12.11
C MET A 484 11.72 11.61 -12.13
N PHE A 485 10.60 11.62 -12.86
CA PHE A 485 9.70 10.47 -12.97
C PHE A 485 9.48 10.10 -14.44
N PRO A 486 10.39 9.31 -15.06
CA PRO A 486 10.33 8.97 -16.48
C PRO A 486 9.12 8.11 -16.87
N ASP A 487 8.57 7.34 -15.93
CA ASP A 487 7.49 6.37 -16.14
C ASP A 487 6.07 6.94 -15.92
N MET A 488 5.98 8.25 -15.68
CA MET A 488 4.74 9.00 -15.46
C MET A 488 3.95 9.17 -16.75
N ASN A 489 2.63 8.91 -16.71
CA ASN A 489 1.76 9.10 -17.88
C ASN A 489 1.31 10.57 -18.03
N ALA A 490 0.63 10.87 -19.14
CA ALA A 490 0.20 12.24 -19.43
C ALA A 490 -0.82 12.76 -18.42
N ASP A 491 -1.78 11.93 -18.03
CA ASP A 491 -2.86 12.29 -17.11
C ASP A 491 -2.33 12.55 -15.69
N GLU A 492 -1.47 11.67 -15.18
CA GLU A 492 -0.77 11.83 -13.90
C GLU A 492 0.13 13.07 -13.92
N THR A 493 0.79 13.36 -15.05
CA THR A 493 1.58 14.59 -15.20
C THR A 493 0.69 15.83 -15.11
N ALA A 494 -0.48 15.83 -15.73
CA ALA A 494 -1.41 16.95 -15.70
C ALA A 494 -1.99 17.16 -14.29
N GLU A 495 -2.42 16.08 -13.65
CA GLU A 495 -2.94 16.06 -12.29
C GLU A 495 -1.89 16.58 -11.28
N LEU A 496 -0.66 16.04 -11.32
CA LEU A 496 0.42 16.48 -10.45
C LEU A 496 0.81 17.93 -10.69
N LYS A 497 0.82 18.39 -11.95
CA LYS A 497 1.06 19.81 -12.26
C LYS A 497 -0.02 20.70 -11.66
N GLN A 498 -1.29 20.35 -11.83
CA GLN A 498 -2.40 21.11 -11.26
C GLN A 498 -2.30 21.20 -9.74
N ARG A 499 -2.15 20.05 -9.05
CA ARG A 499 -2.01 20.01 -7.59
C ARG A 499 -0.75 20.74 -7.11
N SER A 500 0.33 20.70 -7.88
CA SER A 500 1.56 21.45 -7.55
C SER A 500 1.36 22.96 -7.71
N THR A 501 0.55 23.41 -8.68
CA THR A 501 0.21 24.83 -8.83
C THR A 501 -0.64 25.32 -7.67
N GLU A 502 -1.68 24.57 -7.29
CA GLU A 502 -2.50 24.87 -6.11
C GLU A 502 -1.64 24.95 -4.84
N MET A 503 -0.64 24.07 -4.72
CA MET A 503 0.31 24.08 -3.61
C MET A 503 1.24 25.30 -3.62
N MET A 504 1.74 25.73 -4.78
CA MET A 504 2.53 26.96 -4.89
C MET A 504 1.72 28.16 -4.38
N ASP A 505 0.45 28.28 -4.79
CA ASP A 505 -0.43 29.36 -4.35
C ASP A 505 -0.66 29.30 -2.81
N GLN A 506 -0.79 28.10 -2.24
CA GLN A 506 -0.87 27.92 -0.78
C GLN A 506 0.41 28.31 -0.04
N ILE A 507 1.59 27.99 -0.60
CA ILE A 507 2.88 28.38 -0.02
C ILE A 507 3.02 29.91 -0.05
N GLU A 508 2.71 30.54 -1.18
CA GLU A 508 2.72 32.01 -1.30
C GLU A 508 1.78 32.67 -0.31
N GLN A 509 0.55 32.15 -0.19
CA GLN A 509 -0.42 32.66 0.78
C GLN A 509 0.06 32.51 2.22
N ARG A 510 0.64 31.36 2.58
CA ARG A 510 1.25 31.14 3.90
C ARG A 510 2.37 32.14 4.19
N ILE A 511 3.27 32.37 3.24
CA ILE A 511 4.36 33.35 3.37
C ILE A 511 3.80 34.78 3.49
N HIS A 512 2.75 35.11 2.75
CA HIS A 512 2.07 36.40 2.88
C HIS A 512 1.44 36.59 4.27
N ASP A 513 0.77 35.57 4.79
CA ASP A 513 0.15 35.58 6.11
C ASP A 513 1.21 35.66 7.22
N GLU A 514 2.32 34.92 7.10
CA GLU A 514 3.46 35.00 8.02
C GLU A 514 4.11 36.39 8.02
N ARG A 515 4.35 36.98 6.83
CA ARG A 515 4.88 38.34 6.71
C ARG A 515 3.92 39.38 7.30
N LYS A 516 2.61 39.20 7.08
CA LYS A 516 1.58 40.08 7.64
C LYS A 516 1.53 39.96 9.17
N ALA A 517 1.55 38.74 9.70
CA ALA A 517 1.61 38.47 11.13
C ALA A 517 2.90 39.01 11.75
N GLU A 518 4.04 38.95 11.06
CA GLU A 518 5.30 39.54 11.54
C GLU A 518 5.22 41.07 11.58
N VAL A 519 4.61 41.71 10.58
CA VAL A 519 4.36 43.16 10.57
C VAL A 519 3.37 43.56 11.67
N GLU A 520 2.30 42.81 11.86
CA GLU A 520 1.32 43.04 12.94
C GLU A 520 1.93 42.79 14.32
N ALA A 521 2.79 41.77 14.49
CA ALA A 521 3.53 41.53 15.72
C ALA A 521 4.57 42.62 15.99
N LYS A 522 5.24 43.15 14.95
CA LYS A 522 6.12 44.33 15.07
C LYS A 522 5.31 45.58 15.47
N ARG A 523 4.12 45.77 14.92
CA ARG A 523 3.17 46.83 15.30
C ARG A 523 2.64 46.66 16.73
N ALA A 524 2.34 45.44 17.15
CA ALA A 524 1.88 45.13 18.51
C ALA A 524 3.00 45.29 19.55
N LYS A 525 4.25 44.93 19.20
CA LYS A 525 5.43 45.20 20.05
C LYS A 525 5.76 46.69 20.17
N THR A 526 5.42 47.49 19.16
CA THR A 526 5.51 48.96 19.22
C THR A 526 4.29 49.61 19.89
N ALA A 527 3.17 48.88 20.03
CA ALA A 527 1.92 49.36 20.64
C ALA A 527 1.62 48.81 22.06
N ALA A 528 2.40 47.87 22.58
CA ALA A 528 2.28 47.42 23.98
C ALA A 528 2.93 48.46 24.92
N PRO A 529 2.27 48.86 26.03
CA PRO A 529 2.74 49.95 26.88
C PRO A 529 4.01 49.54 27.62
N ALA A 530 5.02 50.42 27.53
CA ALA A 530 6.28 50.31 28.22
C ALA A 530 6.09 50.24 29.75
N ALA A 531 6.16 49.04 30.30
CA ALA A 531 6.50 48.81 31.70
C ALA A 531 8.01 48.57 31.78
N GLN A 532 8.75 49.63 32.13
CA GLN A 532 10.09 49.68 32.73
C GLN A 532 11.24 48.90 32.06
N GLY A 533 12.23 49.64 31.56
CA GLY A 533 13.63 49.19 31.63
C GLY A 533 14.54 49.51 30.43
N ALA A 534 15.03 50.75 30.37
CA ALA A 534 16.33 51.18 29.85
C ALA A 534 16.70 50.86 28.38
N GLY A 535 16.70 51.90 27.54
CA GLY A 535 17.58 51.93 26.36
C GLY A 535 17.11 52.72 25.15
N GLY A 536 17.00 54.04 25.26
CA GLY A 536 17.31 54.99 24.19
C GLY A 536 16.47 54.98 22.90
N GLY A 537 15.66 56.03 22.74
CA GLY A 537 15.38 56.63 21.43
C GLY A 537 13.91 56.69 21.03
N ASP A 538 13.43 57.93 20.87
CA ASP A 538 12.28 58.33 20.02
C ASP A 538 10.86 58.02 20.53
N GLY A 539 10.47 58.66 21.64
CA GLY A 539 9.09 58.66 22.15
C GLY A 539 8.63 60.05 22.56
N ASP A 540 8.60 61.00 21.62
CA ASP A 540 8.28 62.42 21.89
C ASP A 540 7.45 63.06 20.75
N GLU A 541 6.58 62.29 20.09
CA GLU A 541 5.76 62.76 18.95
C GLU A 541 4.44 63.46 19.35
N GLU A 542 4.04 63.42 20.62
CA GLU A 542 2.82 64.10 21.10
C GLU A 542 3.15 65.31 21.99
N LEU A 543 2.50 66.45 21.71
CA LEU A 543 2.58 67.67 22.51
C LEU A 543 1.57 67.60 23.66
N SER A 544 2.01 67.84 24.90
CA SER A 544 1.07 67.94 26.02
C SER A 544 0.27 69.25 25.98
N ALA A 545 -0.87 69.30 26.67
CA ALA A 545 -1.70 70.52 26.75
C ALA A 545 -0.93 71.72 27.32
N ASP A 546 -0.01 71.49 28.26
CA ASP A 546 0.85 72.52 28.85
C ASP A 546 1.95 72.99 27.86
N GLU A 547 2.43 72.08 27.00
CA GLU A 547 3.40 72.42 25.94
C GLU A 547 2.75 73.32 24.86
N LEU A 548 1.51 73.02 24.49
CA LEU A 548 0.71 73.87 23.58
C LEU A 548 0.47 75.26 24.16
N GLN A 549 0.19 75.37 25.46
CA GLN A 549 -0.01 76.66 26.13
C GLN A 549 1.27 77.52 26.17
N LYS A 550 2.45 76.89 26.20
CA LYS A 550 3.76 77.57 26.11
C LYS A 550 4.18 77.90 24.67
N GLY A 551 3.31 77.64 23.68
CA GLY A 551 3.59 77.91 22.26
C GLY A 551 4.54 76.90 21.61
N VAL A 552 4.72 75.71 22.21
CA VAL A 552 5.57 74.66 21.67
C VAL A 552 4.89 74.03 20.45
N GLN A 553 5.63 73.88 19.37
CA GLN A 553 5.17 73.22 18.16
C GLN A 553 6.23 72.23 17.65
N ILE A 554 5.81 71.20 16.92
CA ILE A 554 6.73 70.25 16.29
C ILE A 554 7.05 70.76 14.88
N GLY A 555 8.29 71.25 14.70
CA GLY A 555 8.80 71.68 13.40
C GLY A 555 9.73 70.63 12.80
N ARG A 556 9.68 70.41 11.48
CA ARG A 556 10.75 69.68 10.78
C ARG A 556 11.96 70.60 10.63
N VAL A 557 12.94 70.43 11.51
CA VAL A 557 14.16 71.24 11.56
C VAL A 557 15.26 70.57 10.74
N GLU A 558 15.85 71.30 9.82
CA GLU A 558 17.00 70.87 9.04
C GLU A 558 18.28 70.94 9.89
N MET A 559 18.84 69.78 10.20
CA MET A 559 19.99 69.64 11.08
C MET A 559 21.04 68.70 10.48
N ARG A 560 22.32 68.95 10.80
CA ARG A 560 23.42 68.07 10.39
C ARG A 560 23.62 66.98 11.44
N VAL A 561 23.33 65.73 11.07
CA VAL A 561 23.49 64.54 11.94
C VAL A 561 24.43 63.56 11.24
N ALA A 562 25.50 63.17 11.93
CA ALA A 562 26.54 62.27 11.41
C ALA A 562 27.06 62.65 10.00
N GLY A 563 27.31 63.95 9.78
CA GLY A 563 27.86 64.48 8.53
C GLY A 563 26.84 64.82 7.44
N ASN A 564 25.64 64.21 7.47
CA ASN A 564 24.57 64.44 6.51
C ASN A 564 23.50 65.40 7.03
N THR A 565 22.95 66.22 6.14
CA THR A 565 21.82 67.09 6.47
C THR A 565 20.52 66.28 6.43
N ARG A 566 19.80 66.25 7.55
CA ARG A 566 18.51 65.55 7.69
C ARG A 566 17.48 66.51 8.25
N ARG A 567 16.22 66.32 7.84
CA ARG A 567 15.07 67.04 8.39
C ARG A 567 14.46 66.16 9.48
N ILE A 568 14.52 66.64 10.72
CA ILE A 568 14.12 65.86 11.90
C ILE A 568 12.94 66.59 12.57
N PRO A 569 11.82 65.91 12.86
CA PRO A 569 10.76 66.50 13.67
C PRO A 569 11.32 66.82 15.05
N THR A 570 11.31 68.10 15.42
CA THR A 570 11.88 68.61 16.66
C THR A 570 10.90 69.57 17.31
N LYS A 571 10.71 69.47 18.64
CA LYS A 571 9.94 70.46 19.41
C LYS A 571 10.69 71.80 19.41
N ILE A 572 10.00 72.87 19.02
CA ILE A 572 10.50 74.25 19.01
C ILE A 572 9.50 75.14 19.76
N MET A 573 9.99 76.17 20.43
CA MET A 573 9.13 77.13 21.14
C MET A 573 9.69 78.55 21.02
N PRO A 574 8.89 79.60 21.26
CA PRO A 574 9.39 80.97 21.38
C PRO A 574 10.43 81.07 22.48
N ASP A 575 11.52 81.80 22.26
CA ASP A 575 12.55 81.98 23.28
C ASP A 575 11.93 82.68 24.51
N PRO A 576 12.08 82.14 25.73
CA PRO A 576 11.62 82.79 26.95
C PRO A 576 12.13 84.22 27.13
N ASP A 577 13.31 84.55 26.59
CA ASP A 577 13.93 85.86 26.69
C ASP A 577 13.60 86.79 25.49
N ASP A 578 13.17 86.23 24.36
CA ASP A 578 12.78 86.97 23.14
C ASP A 578 11.68 86.21 22.36
N PRO A 579 10.39 86.54 22.56
CA PRO A 579 9.27 85.80 21.97
C PRO A 579 9.20 85.85 20.44
N GLU A 580 9.95 86.74 19.78
CA GLU A 580 9.99 86.84 18.31
C GLU A 580 10.91 85.78 17.67
N VAL A 581 11.73 85.12 18.48
CA VAL A 581 12.72 84.13 18.05
C VAL A 581 12.29 82.73 18.46
N MET A 582 12.41 81.76 17.55
CA MET A 582 12.10 80.36 17.85
C MET A 582 13.37 79.58 18.19
N VAL A 583 13.32 78.76 19.23
CA VAL A 583 14.45 77.94 19.69
C VAL A 583 14.08 76.46 19.75
N ILE A 584 15.06 75.60 19.48
CA ILE A 584 14.95 74.16 19.74
C ILE A 584 14.90 73.94 21.24
N VAL A 585 13.98 73.10 21.71
CA VAL A 585 13.86 72.76 23.12
C VAL A 585 14.32 71.34 23.41
N MET A 586 14.79 71.14 24.63
CA MET A 586 15.09 69.84 25.20
C MET A 586 14.42 69.77 26.58
N ARG A 587 13.89 68.60 26.90
CA ARG A 587 13.32 68.31 28.20
C ARG A 587 14.45 68.06 29.20
N ASP A 588 14.48 68.82 30.28
CA ASP A 588 15.42 68.59 31.37
C ASP A 588 15.09 67.25 32.05
N PRO A 589 16.04 66.30 32.14
CA PRO A 589 15.78 64.99 32.72
C PRO A 589 15.37 65.04 34.20
N GLU A 590 15.79 66.05 34.96
CA GLU A 590 15.51 66.14 36.41
C GLU A 590 14.18 66.83 36.70
N THR A 591 13.90 67.95 36.01
CA THR A 591 12.72 68.78 36.26
C THR A 591 11.55 68.48 35.32
N GLN A 592 11.81 67.75 34.24
CA GLN A 592 10.85 67.49 33.15
C GLN A 592 10.34 68.78 32.46
N GLU A 593 10.95 69.93 32.72
CA GLU A 593 10.61 71.20 32.08
C GLU A 593 11.30 71.33 30.71
N LEU A 594 10.65 72.03 29.78
CA LEU A 594 11.23 72.34 28.48
C LEU A 594 12.14 73.56 28.58
N LEU A 595 13.42 73.35 28.30
CA LEU A 595 14.43 74.41 28.28
C LEU A 595 15.03 74.57 26.88
N PRO A 596 15.44 75.79 26.48
CA PRO A 596 16.14 76.00 25.22
C PRO A 596 17.40 75.12 25.14
N ALA A 597 17.49 74.31 24.09
CA ALA A 597 18.64 73.47 23.83
C ALA A 597 19.85 74.36 23.55
N LYS A 598 20.95 74.13 24.27
CA LYS A 598 22.20 74.89 24.11
C LYS A 598 23.25 74.08 23.36
N ARG A 599 23.97 74.72 22.44
CA ARG A 599 25.16 74.16 21.79
C ARG A 599 26.33 75.09 21.98
N ARG A 600 27.39 74.62 22.64
CA ARG A 600 28.57 75.45 23.02
C ARG A 600 28.19 76.71 23.82
N GLY A 601 27.19 76.60 24.68
CA GLY A 601 26.74 77.69 25.56
C GLY A 601 25.68 78.64 24.97
N ALA A 602 25.51 78.68 23.65
CA ALA A 602 24.47 79.48 22.99
C ALA A 602 23.18 78.68 22.75
N LYS A 603 22.02 79.35 22.80
CA LYS A 603 20.72 78.74 22.46
C LYS A 603 20.66 78.44 20.97
N ARG A 604 19.99 77.35 20.61
CA ARG A 604 19.86 76.90 19.22
C ARG A 604 18.63 77.53 18.57
N THR A 605 18.83 78.69 17.94
CA THR A 605 17.79 79.43 17.23
C THR A 605 17.46 78.79 15.89
N VAL A 606 16.18 78.81 15.51
CA VAL A 606 15.69 78.33 14.23
C VAL A 606 14.84 79.39 13.54
N GLU A 607 15.02 79.50 12.22
CA GLU A 607 14.20 80.37 11.38
C GLU A 607 13.46 79.55 10.34
N ARG A 608 12.28 80.04 9.95
CA ARG A 608 11.46 79.40 8.93
C ARG A 608 11.90 79.89 7.54
N ASN A 609 12.42 78.98 6.73
CA ASN A 609 12.82 79.26 5.36
C ASN A 609 11.59 79.46 4.44
N ARG A 610 11.84 80.02 3.24
CA ARG A 610 10.82 80.24 2.19
C ARG A 610 10.05 78.98 1.80
N ASP A 611 10.68 77.82 1.91
CA ASP A 611 10.09 76.51 1.61
C ASP A 611 9.22 75.95 2.75
N GLY A 612 9.03 76.72 3.83
CA GLY A 612 8.13 76.39 4.94
C GLY A 612 8.74 75.53 6.05
N TYR A 613 9.99 75.09 5.91
CA TYR A 613 10.74 74.30 6.90
C TYR A 613 11.59 75.18 7.83
N TRP A 614 11.98 74.63 8.98
CA TRP A 614 12.83 75.32 9.97
C TRP A 614 14.30 74.95 9.75
N ALA A 615 15.21 75.92 9.85
CA ALA A 615 16.65 75.69 9.77
C ALA A 615 17.36 76.34 10.95
N GLU A 616 18.38 75.67 11.50
CA GLU A 616 19.20 76.22 12.59
C GLU A 616 20.02 77.41 12.06
N VAL A 617 19.82 78.58 12.68
CA VAL A 617 20.59 79.79 12.43
C VAL A 617 21.83 79.73 13.32
N ARG A 618 23.01 79.93 12.72
CA ARG A 618 24.29 79.80 13.42
C ARG A 618 24.72 81.07 14.14
#